data_AF-A0A8H3U372-F1
#
_entry.id   AF-A0A8H3U372-F1
#
_cell.length_a   1.000
_cell.length_b   1.000
_cell.length_c   1.000
_cell.angle_alpha   90.00
_cell.angle_beta   90.00
_cell.angle_gamma   90.00
#
_symmetry.space_group_name_H-M   'P 1'
#
loop_
_entity.id
_entity.type
_entity.pdbx_description
1 polymer ?
#
loop_
_entity_poly.entity_id
_entity_poly.type
_entity_poly.pdbx_seq_one_letter_code
_entity_poly.pdbx_strand_id
1 'polypeptide(L)'
;MGSHAPPEMFPPISTPCLQAYLNWVEAWQSAPAIDTSKSAIVLDDVAAKIVSGPVNPRLLAEVVAKFKEQARSRSISIGGEVPPTCDDTDLLSANFDPRIDCNCDGLEPTTDKILPCNAREFAGSKCKAVEAIWKKVDIVIEKNKEWNGHDLYTTEMLLEGVQELTLINTNIQPPAKTCFSTTVDDIEAPDRRRNLEVDSTKDVFSKGFPTFEDLKMSADAKWYNGMASGASKCDAGIAKAMTDASNDVIIGDYCEAADPRTLKILQDTGVAAFAFLKLCQMAGLIDAWHLDVLAAGSVHFRVLSYYRDHARPRLSKGLYGSNLSSLEAQRYTDLGIASPIVIASMASGQKLSGQEYRKLCRACVFLNDMFDVRSDATRVQRENPVLRGVRENVCKYFSGMMVECISLVTSLISSNLTAGLVALAFTNWGLLASHHKAHEIVMGVEQIKGVELCDYGGMEEYSKLLAVLEPLGTTAGTPPDVRMKRAELELLYSKARLSHETHLAWLADTARSLLHPRNFRAIVDVAHFRWTGCTGDVDYCP
;
A
#
# COMPACT_ATOMS: atom_id res chain seq x y z
N MET A 1 21.93 25.93 -38.18
CA MET A 1 22.34 25.12 -37.02
C MET A 1 21.16 25.10 -36.06
N GLY A 2 20.30 24.07 -36.16
CA GLY A 2 19.18 23.91 -35.25
C GLY A 2 19.67 23.27 -33.96
N SER A 3 19.51 23.96 -32.83
CA SER A 3 19.73 23.39 -31.51
C SER A 3 18.62 22.37 -31.23
N HIS A 4 18.91 21.09 -31.43
CA HIS A 4 18.10 20.04 -30.83
C HIS A 4 18.32 20.12 -29.32
N ALA A 5 17.37 20.73 -28.60
CA ALA A 5 17.25 20.51 -27.18
C ALA A 5 17.15 18.99 -26.96
N PRO A 6 17.90 18.41 -26.01
CA PRO A 6 17.77 16.99 -25.71
C PRO A 6 16.30 16.68 -25.39
N PRO A 7 15.75 15.55 -25.85
CA PRO A 7 14.38 15.17 -25.51
C PRO A 7 14.23 15.18 -23.99
N GLU A 8 13.16 15.80 -23.50
CA GLU A 8 12.87 15.82 -22.06
C GLU A 8 12.83 14.38 -21.54
N MET A 9 13.67 14.11 -20.55
CA MET A 9 13.83 12.77 -19.98
C MET A 9 12.53 12.25 -19.36
N PHE A 10 11.67 13.17 -18.89
CA PHE A 10 10.36 12.91 -18.29
C PHE A 10 9.35 13.92 -18.83
N PRO A 11 8.49 13.54 -19.79
CA PRO A 11 7.48 14.46 -20.31
C PRO A 11 6.42 14.75 -19.24
N PRO A 12 6.00 16.02 -19.07
CA PRO A 12 5.03 16.39 -18.05
C PRO A 12 3.63 15.91 -18.42
N ILE A 13 2.91 15.33 -17.45
CA ILE A 13 1.45 15.18 -17.52
C ILE A 13 0.87 16.49 -16.98
N SER A 14 0.07 17.19 -17.77
CA SER A 14 -0.58 18.43 -17.35
C SER A 14 -2.04 18.45 -17.79
N THR A 15 -2.95 18.27 -16.84
CA THR A 15 -4.39 18.51 -17.03
C THR A 15 -4.81 19.77 -16.27
N PRO A 16 -5.90 20.46 -16.67
CA PRO A 16 -6.41 21.60 -15.92
C PRO A 16 -6.70 21.27 -14.45
N CYS A 17 -7.29 20.10 -14.18
CA CYS A 17 -7.61 19.66 -12.83
C CYS A 17 -6.35 19.30 -12.03
N LEU A 18 -5.29 18.77 -12.65
CA LEU A 18 -3.99 18.62 -11.99
C LEU A 18 -3.42 19.96 -11.55
N GLN A 19 -3.45 20.99 -12.41
CA GLN A 19 -2.98 22.31 -12.01
C GLN A 19 -3.86 22.91 -10.90
N ALA A 20 -5.18 22.70 -10.95
CA ALA A 20 -6.10 23.10 -9.89
C ALA A 20 -5.75 22.44 -8.55
N TYR A 21 -5.46 21.13 -8.56
CA TYR A 21 -5.06 20.39 -7.37
C TYR A 21 -3.72 20.88 -6.80
N LEU A 22 -2.72 21.10 -7.65
CA LEU A 22 -1.41 21.62 -7.21
C LEU A 22 -1.55 23.01 -6.56
N ASN A 23 -2.32 23.91 -7.20
CA ASN A 23 -2.61 25.23 -6.65
C ASN A 23 -3.41 25.15 -5.34
N TRP A 24 -4.35 24.19 -5.24
CA TRP A 24 -5.14 23.94 -4.04
C TRP A 24 -4.25 23.55 -2.86
N VAL A 25 -3.32 22.62 -3.04
CA VAL A 25 -2.39 22.21 -1.98
C VAL A 25 -1.50 23.38 -1.54
N GLU A 26 -0.97 24.15 -2.50
CA GLU A 26 -0.17 25.34 -2.20
C GLU A 26 -0.99 26.37 -1.39
N ALA A 27 -2.23 26.66 -1.82
CA ALA A 27 -3.13 27.55 -1.10
C ALA A 27 -3.51 26.98 0.28
N TRP A 28 -3.71 25.67 0.41
CA TRP A 28 -4.01 25.02 1.68
C TRP A 28 -2.89 25.20 2.70
N GLN A 29 -1.64 25.05 2.27
CA GLN A 29 -0.46 25.17 3.12
C GLN A 29 -0.11 26.64 3.45
N SER A 30 -0.38 27.55 2.52
CA SER A 30 -0.01 28.98 2.66
C SER A 30 -1.11 29.88 3.22
N ALA A 31 -2.39 29.46 3.20
CA ALA A 31 -3.50 30.33 3.54
C ALA A 31 -3.42 30.86 4.99
N PRO A 32 -3.36 32.19 5.19
CA PRO A 32 -3.47 32.78 6.52
C PRO A 32 -4.86 32.51 7.11
N ALA A 33 -5.02 32.73 8.40
CA ALA A 33 -6.34 32.77 9.02
C ALA A 33 -7.14 33.95 8.43
N ILE A 34 -7.99 33.68 7.44
CA ILE A 34 -8.91 34.65 6.85
C ILE A 34 -10.22 34.59 7.65
N ASP A 35 -10.71 35.74 8.11
CA ASP A 35 -12.05 35.84 8.68
C ASP A 35 -13.09 35.68 7.56
N THR A 36 -13.75 34.52 7.53
CA THR A 36 -14.78 34.16 6.57
C THR A 36 -16.19 34.45 7.07
N SER A 37 -16.37 35.09 8.24
CA SER A 37 -17.68 35.39 8.83
C SER A 37 -18.56 36.27 7.93
N LYS A 38 -17.96 37.01 6.99
CA LYS A 38 -18.64 37.84 5.99
C LYS A 38 -18.61 37.26 4.57
N SER A 39 -18.01 36.09 4.38
CA SER A 39 -17.91 35.45 3.07
C SER A 39 -19.25 34.82 2.68
N ALA A 40 -19.79 35.24 1.54
CA ALA A 40 -20.99 34.66 0.94
C ALA A 40 -20.71 33.38 0.12
N ILE A 41 -19.49 32.83 0.20
CA ILE A 41 -19.09 31.64 -0.55
C ILE A 41 -19.86 30.41 -0.04
N VAL A 42 -20.59 29.79 -0.97
CA VAL A 42 -21.17 28.44 -0.83
C VAL A 42 -20.26 27.49 -1.60
N LEU A 43 -19.76 26.43 -0.94
CA LEU A 43 -18.77 25.53 -1.54
C LEU A 43 -19.31 24.81 -2.78
N ASP A 44 -20.56 24.35 -2.74
CA ASP A 44 -21.21 23.66 -3.86
C ASP A 44 -21.26 24.53 -5.13
N ASP A 45 -21.56 25.82 -4.97
CA ASP A 45 -21.67 26.77 -6.08
C ASP A 45 -20.32 27.05 -6.76
N VAL A 46 -19.22 26.90 -6.03
CA VAL A 46 -17.87 27.19 -6.54
C VAL A 46 -17.05 25.95 -6.86
N ALA A 47 -17.47 24.77 -6.40
CA ALA A 47 -16.71 23.52 -6.52
C ALA A 47 -16.27 23.24 -7.96
N ALA A 48 -17.22 23.23 -8.91
CA ALA A 48 -16.94 22.99 -10.33
C ALA A 48 -15.96 24.00 -10.93
N LYS A 49 -15.99 25.26 -10.47
CA LYS A 49 -15.07 26.30 -10.91
C LYS A 49 -13.66 26.07 -10.35
N ILE A 50 -13.53 25.61 -9.11
CA ILE A 50 -12.22 25.34 -8.48
C ILE A 50 -11.55 24.15 -9.15
N VAL A 51 -12.27 23.06 -9.39
CA VAL A 51 -11.67 21.81 -9.89
C VAL A 51 -11.42 21.77 -11.39
N SER A 52 -11.99 22.71 -12.17
CA SER A 52 -11.89 22.73 -13.63
C SER A 52 -10.62 23.40 -14.18
N GLY A 53 -9.81 24.04 -13.33
CA GLY A 53 -8.56 24.66 -13.77
C GLY A 53 -8.02 25.73 -12.82
N PRO A 54 -6.99 26.48 -13.26
CA PRO A 54 -6.47 27.59 -12.50
C PRO A 54 -7.54 28.64 -12.20
N VAL A 55 -7.69 28.97 -10.92
CA VAL A 55 -8.59 30.03 -10.44
C VAL A 55 -7.80 31.19 -9.85
N ASN A 56 -8.46 32.34 -9.72
CA ASN A 56 -7.86 33.51 -9.08
C ASN A 56 -7.34 33.13 -7.67
N PRO A 57 -6.06 33.40 -7.33
CA PRO A 57 -5.46 33.00 -6.06
C PRO A 57 -6.22 33.52 -4.82
N ARG A 58 -6.81 34.71 -4.91
CA ARG A 58 -7.62 35.27 -3.82
C ARG A 58 -8.90 34.48 -3.62
N LEU A 59 -9.61 34.15 -4.70
CA LEU A 59 -10.81 33.31 -4.62
C LEU A 59 -10.46 31.93 -4.05
N LEU A 60 -9.36 31.33 -4.52
CA LEU A 60 -8.89 30.04 -4.01
C LEU A 60 -8.61 30.09 -2.49
N ALA A 61 -7.91 31.13 -2.02
CA ALA A 61 -7.64 31.32 -0.60
C ALA A 61 -8.93 31.52 0.22
N GLU A 62 -9.90 32.28 -0.29
CA GLU A 62 -11.21 32.48 0.36
C GLU A 62 -12.00 31.15 0.44
N VAL A 63 -11.97 30.32 -0.62
CA VAL A 63 -12.60 28.99 -0.62
C VAL A 63 -11.91 28.04 0.36
N VAL A 64 -10.57 27.98 0.36
CA VAL A 64 -9.79 27.17 1.32
C VAL A 64 -10.13 27.56 2.75
N ALA A 65 -10.15 28.87 3.06
CA ALA A 65 -10.51 29.35 4.39
C ALA A 65 -11.93 28.95 4.77
N LYS A 66 -12.89 29.05 3.83
CA LYS A 66 -14.28 28.64 4.05
C LYS A 66 -14.41 27.14 4.30
N PHE A 67 -13.66 26.33 3.55
CA PHE A 67 -13.64 24.89 3.74
C PHE A 67 -13.10 24.52 5.12
N LYS A 68 -11.97 25.12 5.53
CA LYS A 68 -11.38 24.92 6.87
C LYS A 68 -12.32 25.35 8.00
N GLU A 69 -13.05 26.45 7.83
CA GLU A 69 -14.09 26.89 8.79
C GLU A 69 -15.17 25.83 8.94
N GLN A 70 -15.74 25.37 7.82
CA GLN A 70 -16.81 24.38 7.81
C GLN A 70 -16.37 23.01 8.35
N ALA A 71 -15.13 22.60 8.07
CA ALA A 71 -14.52 21.40 8.65
C ALA A 71 -14.44 21.50 10.18
N ARG A 72 -13.91 22.62 10.71
CA ARG A 72 -13.80 22.87 12.16
C ARG A 72 -15.16 22.95 12.85
N SER A 73 -16.16 23.52 12.19
CA SER A 73 -17.55 23.56 12.69
C SER A 73 -18.30 22.24 12.51
N ARG A 74 -17.65 21.20 11.98
CA ARG A 74 -18.23 19.87 11.73
C ARG A 74 -19.49 19.95 10.88
N SER A 75 -19.47 20.76 9.84
CA SER A 75 -20.58 20.90 8.88
C SER A 75 -20.32 20.18 7.55
N ILE A 76 -19.13 19.59 7.37
CA ILE A 76 -18.76 18.80 6.20
C ILE A 76 -18.49 17.37 6.64
N SER A 77 -19.14 16.42 5.98
CA SER A 77 -18.75 15.00 6.00
C SER A 77 -17.82 14.72 4.81
N ILE A 78 -16.68 14.07 5.06
CA ILE A 78 -15.80 13.55 4.01
C ILE A 78 -16.28 12.17 3.57
N GLY A 79 -16.45 11.24 4.51
CA GLY A 79 -17.09 9.95 4.27
C GLY A 79 -18.19 9.71 5.30
N GLY A 80 -19.15 8.84 4.98
CA GLY A 80 -20.23 8.49 5.90
C GLY A 80 -21.37 9.52 5.97
N GLU A 81 -22.33 9.22 6.84
CA GLU A 81 -23.62 9.94 6.94
C GLU A 81 -23.51 11.26 7.72
N VAL A 82 -22.60 11.33 8.69
CA VAL A 82 -22.45 12.48 9.58
C VAL A 82 -21.00 12.96 9.67
N PRO A 83 -20.77 14.27 9.90
CA PRO A 83 -19.43 14.82 10.10
C PRO A 83 -18.70 14.19 11.30
N PRO A 84 -17.36 14.09 11.26
CA PRO A 84 -16.60 13.46 12.32
C PRO A 84 -16.68 14.24 13.64
N THR A 85 -16.70 13.52 14.76
CA THR A 85 -16.83 14.13 16.09
C THR A 85 -15.54 14.07 16.94
N CYS A 86 -14.49 13.44 16.44
CA CYS A 86 -13.17 13.36 17.07
C CYS A 86 -12.05 13.11 16.04
N ASP A 87 -10.80 13.33 16.44
CA ASP A 87 -9.62 13.20 15.58
C ASP A 87 -9.41 11.79 15.00
N ASP A 88 -9.92 10.75 15.66
CA ASP A 88 -9.79 9.35 15.24
C ASP A 88 -10.57 9.03 13.95
N THR A 89 -11.64 9.77 13.70
CA THR A 89 -12.48 9.69 12.49
C THR A 89 -12.36 10.95 11.62
N ASP A 90 -11.80 12.04 12.16
CA ASP A 90 -11.61 13.29 11.44
C ASP A 90 -10.36 13.25 10.54
N LEU A 91 -10.59 12.93 9.26
CA LEU A 91 -9.58 12.94 8.20
C LEU A 91 -9.09 14.36 7.84
N LEU A 92 -9.70 15.42 8.38
CA LEU A 92 -9.30 16.81 8.16
C LEU A 92 -8.57 17.45 9.35
N SER A 93 -8.39 16.72 10.45
CA SER A 93 -7.74 17.23 11.67
C SER A 93 -6.26 17.57 11.49
N ALA A 94 -5.57 16.88 10.58
CA ALA A 94 -4.11 16.93 10.39
C ALA A 94 -3.31 16.55 11.66
N ASN A 95 -3.90 15.76 12.56
CA ASN A 95 -3.33 15.41 13.86
C ASN A 95 -2.95 13.92 13.98
N PHE A 96 -3.10 13.13 12.92
CA PHE A 96 -2.82 11.69 13.00
C PHE A 96 -1.31 11.44 13.21
N ASP A 97 -0.98 10.87 14.36
CA ASP A 97 0.38 10.47 14.75
C ASP A 97 0.29 9.15 15.53
N PRO A 98 0.65 8.02 14.91
CA PRO A 98 0.57 6.71 15.56
C PRO A 98 1.79 6.38 16.42
N ARG A 99 2.77 7.29 16.56
CA ARG A 99 3.97 7.02 17.37
C ARG A 99 3.59 6.90 18.84
N ILE A 100 3.95 5.77 19.43
CA ILE A 100 3.74 5.48 20.84
C ILE A 100 5.08 5.12 21.46
N ASP A 101 5.46 5.82 22.53
CA ASP A 101 6.58 5.41 23.39
C ASP A 101 6.22 4.14 24.17
N CYS A 102 6.46 2.99 23.56
CA CYS A 102 6.31 1.66 24.14
C CYS A 102 7.64 0.90 24.11
N ASN A 103 8.11 0.46 25.27
CA ASN A 103 9.18 -0.53 25.38
C ASN A 103 8.66 -1.98 25.28
N CYS A 104 7.36 -2.17 25.52
CA CYS A 104 6.57 -3.36 25.21
C CYS A 104 7.14 -4.71 25.73
N ASP A 105 7.72 -4.71 26.94
CA ASP A 105 8.08 -5.89 27.73
C ASP A 105 6.87 -6.71 28.24
N GLY A 106 5.65 -6.34 27.83
CA GLY A 106 4.39 -6.83 28.40
C GLY A 106 3.78 -8.06 27.72
N LEU A 107 4.21 -8.39 26.50
CA LEU A 107 3.69 -9.52 25.73
C LEU A 107 4.82 -10.47 25.43
N GLU A 108 4.88 -11.59 26.16
CA GLU A 108 5.83 -12.65 25.88
C GLU A 108 5.29 -13.56 24.76
N PRO A 109 6.10 -13.89 23.75
CA PRO A 109 5.72 -14.92 22.79
C PRO A 109 5.41 -16.23 23.51
N THR A 110 4.31 -16.88 23.17
CA THR A 110 3.89 -18.13 23.83
C THR A 110 3.67 -19.26 22.83
N THR A 111 4.02 -20.47 23.24
CA THR A 111 3.73 -21.73 22.53
C THR A 111 2.40 -22.35 22.97
N ASP A 112 1.68 -21.71 23.91
CA ASP A 112 0.44 -22.24 24.44
C ASP A 112 -0.63 -22.37 23.35
N LYS A 113 -1.24 -23.54 23.29
CA LYS A 113 -2.33 -23.83 22.34
C LYS A 113 -3.66 -23.21 22.76
N ILE A 114 -3.81 -22.91 24.05
CA ILE A 114 -5.00 -22.27 24.60
C ILE A 114 -4.82 -20.77 24.40
N LEU A 115 -5.35 -20.25 23.30
CA LEU A 115 -5.53 -18.82 23.13
C LEU A 115 -6.54 -18.34 24.17
N PRO A 116 -6.35 -17.17 24.81
CA PRO A 116 -7.40 -16.60 25.62
C PRO A 116 -8.66 -16.44 24.77
N CYS A 117 -9.81 -16.72 25.36
CA CYS A 117 -11.10 -16.65 24.69
C CYS A 117 -11.41 -15.25 24.14
N ASN A 118 -10.69 -14.22 24.62
CA ASN A 118 -10.84 -12.84 24.21
C ASN A 118 -9.47 -12.13 24.11
N ALA A 119 -9.06 -11.75 22.89
CA ALA A 119 -7.83 -10.98 22.67
C ALA A 119 -7.81 -9.66 23.45
N ARG A 120 -8.97 -9.10 23.77
CA ARG A 120 -9.11 -7.87 24.57
C ARG A 120 -8.60 -8.02 26.00
N GLU A 121 -8.45 -9.24 26.52
CA GLU A 121 -7.79 -9.47 27.82
C GLU A 121 -6.34 -9.00 27.80
N PHE A 122 -5.68 -8.98 26.63
CA PHE A 122 -4.35 -8.39 26.45
C PHE A 122 -4.34 -6.86 26.44
N ALA A 123 -5.49 -6.18 26.34
CA ALA A 123 -5.55 -4.72 26.52
C ALA A 123 -5.17 -4.31 27.96
N GLY A 124 -5.28 -5.22 28.93
CA GLY A 124 -4.74 -5.05 30.29
C GLY A 124 -3.25 -5.41 30.45
N SER A 125 -2.55 -5.75 29.35
CA SER A 125 -1.10 -6.01 29.37
C SER A 125 -0.30 -4.71 29.58
N LYS A 126 1.01 -4.83 29.80
CA LYS A 126 1.91 -3.65 29.87
C LYS A 126 2.22 -3.03 28.50
N CYS A 127 1.61 -3.52 27.42
CA CYS A 127 1.87 -3.06 26.05
C CYS A 127 0.97 -1.86 25.70
N LYS A 128 1.54 -0.64 25.72
CA LYS A 128 0.81 0.59 25.37
C LYS A 128 0.31 0.61 23.92
N ALA A 129 1.01 -0.04 22.99
CA ALA A 129 0.58 -0.15 21.60
C ALA A 129 -0.73 -0.96 21.49
N VAL A 130 -0.81 -2.09 22.22
CA VAL A 130 -2.03 -2.91 22.28
C VAL A 130 -3.16 -2.19 23.03
N GLU A 131 -2.86 -1.48 24.13
CA GLU A 131 -3.87 -0.64 24.79
C GLU A 131 -4.42 0.44 23.83
N ALA A 132 -3.55 1.10 23.09
CA ALA A 132 -3.93 2.16 22.16
C ALA A 132 -4.81 1.64 21.02
N ILE A 133 -4.41 0.56 20.33
CA ILE A 133 -5.21 0.01 19.22
C ILE A 133 -6.61 -0.42 19.70
N TRP A 134 -6.73 -1.04 20.89
CA TRP A 134 -8.03 -1.42 21.47
C TRP A 134 -8.89 -0.21 21.83
N LYS A 135 -8.30 0.85 22.37
CA LYS A 135 -9.01 2.12 22.61
C LYS A 135 -9.51 2.75 21.30
N LYS A 136 -8.69 2.70 20.25
CA LYS A 136 -8.99 3.33 18.96
C LYS A 136 -10.06 2.58 18.19
N VAL A 137 -10.04 1.24 18.20
CA VAL A 137 -11.09 0.43 17.56
C VAL A 137 -12.45 0.63 18.22
N ASP A 138 -12.52 0.73 19.56
CA ASP A 138 -13.78 1.00 20.26
C ASP A 138 -14.41 2.32 19.79
N ILE A 139 -13.60 3.39 19.71
CA ILE A 139 -14.05 4.71 19.25
C ILE A 139 -14.57 4.64 17.81
N VAL A 140 -13.80 4.02 16.90
CA VAL A 140 -14.16 3.96 15.48
C VAL A 140 -15.40 3.11 15.23
N ILE A 141 -15.57 2.00 15.96
CA ILE A 141 -16.78 1.16 15.90
C ILE A 141 -18.00 1.91 16.43
N GLU A 142 -17.89 2.60 17.57
CA GLU A 142 -18.99 3.40 18.13
C GLU A 142 -19.44 4.51 17.14
N LYS A 143 -18.51 5.02 16.35
CA LYS A 143 -18.70 6.11 15.39
C LYS A 143 -18.87 5.64 13.95
N ASN A 144 -19.40 4.43 13.72
CA ASN A 144 -19.57 3.85 12.39
C ASN A 144 -20.46 4.64 11.40
N LYS A 145 -21.13 5.71 11.84
CA LYS A 145 -21.86 6.65 10.96
C LYS A 145 -20.99 7.76 10.39
N GLU A 146 -19.80 7.98 10.96
CA GLU A 146 -18.83 9.01 10.54
C GLU A 146 -17.92 8.52 9.39
N TRP A 147 -18.11 7.29 8.93
CA TRP A 147 -17.43 6.69 7.79
C TRP A 147 -18.35 5.65 7.14
N ASN A 148 -18.08 5.25 5.90
CA ASN A 148 -18.86 4.21 5.23
C ASN A 148 -17.95 3.43 4.27
N GLY A 149 -17.74 2.13 4.54
CA GLY A 149 -16.90 1.29 3.70
C GLY A 149 -17.61 0.58 2.55
N HIS A 150 -18.93 0.70 2.41
CA HIS A 150 -19.74 -0.02 1.40
C HIS A 150 -19.42 -1.53 1.33
N ASP A 151 -19.34 -2.20 2.50
CA ASP A 151 -18.96 -3.61 2.68
C ASP A 151 -17.49 -3.97 2.40
N LEU A 152 -16.65 -3.03 1.97
CA LEU A 152 -15.21 -3.22 1.81
C LEU A 152 -14.48 -3.02 3.15
N TYR A 153 -14.93 -2.05 3.94
CA TYR A 153 -14.43 -1.78 5.28
C TYR A 153 -15.60 -1.86 6.24
N THR A 154 -15.60 -2.85 7.15
CA THR A 154 -16.67 -3.06 8.12
C THR A 154 -16.12 -3.10 9.55
N THR A 155 -17.00 -2.84 10.52
CA THR A 155 -16.66 -2.92 11.94
C THR A 155 -16.13 -4.29 12.33
N GLU A 156 -16.68 -5.35 11.72
CA GLU A 156 -16.26 -6.73 11.93
C GLU A 156 -14.84 -6.96 11.41
N MET A 157 -14.54 -6.54 10.18
CA MET A 157 -13.20 -6.67 9.61
C MET A 157 -12.15 -5.92 10.44
N LEU A 158 -12.47 -4.71 10.89
CA LEU A 158 -11.58 -3.94 11.74
C LEU A 158 -11.32 -4.65 13.07
N LEU A 159 -12.37 -5.14 13.72
CA LEU A 159 -12.25 -5.86 14.98
C LEU A 159 -11.45 -7.15 14.83
N GLU A 160 -11.70 -7.94 13.77
CA GLU A 160 -10.95 -9.15 13.45
C GLU A 160 -9.47 -8.84 13.21
N GLY A 161 -9.16 -7.76 12.49
CA GLY A 161 -7.78 -7.32 12.27
C GLY A 161 -7.07 -6.91 13.55
N VAL A 162 -7.74 -6.19 14.46
CA VAL A 162 -7.17 -5.82 15.77
C VAL A 162 -6.96 -7.05 16.65
N GLN A 163 -7.90 -7.99 16.64
CA GLN A 163 -7.76 -9.26 17.36
C GLN A 163 -6.57 -10.06 16.82
N GLU A 164 -6.42 -10.13 15.50
CA GLU A 164 -5.31 -10.82 14.84
C GLU A 164 -3.95 -10.21 15.24
N LEU A 165 -3.79 -8.89 15.12
CA LEU A 165 -2.56 -8.19 15.51
C LEU A 165 -2.23 -8.38 17.00
N THR A 166 -3.25 -8.33 17.87
CA THR A 166 -3.07 -8.55 19.31
C THR A 166 -2.53 -9.95 19.62
N LEU A 167 -2.92 -10.96 18.84
CA LEU A 167 -2.56 -12.35 19.07
C LEU A 167 -1.37 -12.84 18.24
N ILE A 168 -0.79 -12.02 17.37
CA ILE A 168 0.13 -12.42 16.31
C ILE A 168 1.39 -13.18 16.77
N ASN A 169 1.77 -12.98 18.05
CA ASN A 169 2.91 -13.56 18.73
C ASN A 169 2.56 -14.75 19.65
N THR A 170 1.34 -15.28 19.54
CA THR A 170 0.86 -16.41 20.34
C THR A 170 0.82 -17.71 19.53
N ASN A 171 0.77 -18.84 20.24
CA ASN A 171 0.65 -20.18 19.68
C ASN A 171 1.73 -20.48 18.61
N ILE A 172 2.97 -20.10 18.92
CA ILE A 172 4.14 -20.34 18.06
C ILE A 172 4.33 -21.84 17.85
N GLN A 173 4.50 -22.24 16.58
CA GLN A 173 4.73 -23.62 16.21
C GLN A 173 6.24 -23.94 16.17
N PRO A 174 6.61 -25.23 16.26
CA PRO A 174 7.99 -25.64 15.99
C PRO A 174 8.48 -25.23 14.59
N PRO A 175 9.79 -25.08 14.39
CA PRO A 175 10.39 -24.83 13.08
C PRO A 175 9.91 -25.83 12.02
N ALA A 176 9.57 -25.30 10.84
CA ALA A 176 9.16 -26.12 9.71
C ALA A 176 10.38 -26.77 9.04
N LYS A 177 10.15 -27.93 8.43
CA LYS A 177 11.18 -28.71 7.74
C LYS A 177 11.16 -28.45 6.24
N THR A 178 12.31 -28.61 5.60
CA THR A 178 12.49 -28.68 4.16
C THR A 178 12.12 -30.07 3.63
N CYS A 179 12.08 -30.23 2.30
CA CYS A 179 11.94 -31.53 1.64
C CYS A 179 13.11 -32.50 1.93
N PHE A 180 14.25 -32.00 2.39
CA PHE A 180 15.41 -32.79 2.81
C PHE A 180 15.54 -32.86 4.35
N SER A 181 14.43 -32.66 5.07
CA SER A 181 14.29 -32.87 6.53
C SER A 181 15.16 -31.99 7.43
N THR A 182 15.65 -30.86 6.93
CA THR A 182 16.34 -29.83 7.73
C THR A 182 15.42 -28.67 8.05
N THR A 183 15.78 -27.84 9.02
CA THR A 183 15.13 -26.55 9.27
C THR A 183 15.79 -25.44 8.44
N VAL A 184 15.09 -24.32 8.27
CA VAL A 184 15.64 -23.10 7.65
C VAL A 184 15.91 -22.09 8.77
N ASP A 185 17.11 -22.16 9.35
CA ASP A 185 17.42 -21.44 10.59
C ASP A 185 17.96 -20.02 10.33
N ASP A 186 18.77 -19.86 9.27
CA ASP A 186 19.41 -18.59 8.91
C ASP A 186 18.97 -18.14 7.51
N ILE A 187 18.00 -17.22 7.47
CA ILE A 187 17.59 -16.53 6.25
C ILE A 187 18.28 -15.18 6.21
N GLU A 188 19.04 -14.96 5.14
CA GLU A 188 19.61 -13.67 4.81
C GLU A 188 18.78 -12.99 3.71
N ALA A 189 18.81 -11.66 3.73
CA ALA A 189 18.08 -10.80 2.81
C ALA A 189 18.99 -9.68 2.26
N PRO A 190 18.64 -9.08 1.11
CA PRO A 190 19.35 -7.92 0.60
C PRO A 190 19.32 -6.75 1.60
N ASP A 191 20.40 -5.97 1.60
CA ASP A 191 20.43 -4.66 2.25
C ASP A 191 19.28 -3.76 1.73
N ARG A 192 18.43 -3.25 2.63
CA ARG A 192 17.33 -2.34 2.22
C ARG A 192 17.82 -0.94 1.88
N ARG A 193 19.04 -0.57 2.26
CA ARG A 193 19.64 0.71 1.88
C ARG A 193 19.74 0.86 0.38
N ARG A 194 19.85 2.12 -0.05
CA ARG A 194 19.97 2.47 -1.45
C ARG A 194 21.27 1.91 -2.04
N ASN A 195 21.18 1.17 -3.14
CA ASN A 195 22.31 0.68 -3.91
C ASN A 195 22.48 1.56 -5.16
N LEU A 196 23.56 2.36 -5.21
CA LEU A 196 23.81 3.30 -6.30
C LEU A 196 24.04 2.65 -7.68
N GLU A 197 24.30 1.35 -7.74
CA GLU A 197 24.49 0.61 -9.00
C GLU A 197 23.17 0.09 -9.60
N VAL A 198 22.11 0.04 -8.80
CA VAL A 198 20.79 -0.52 -9.16
C VAL A 198 19.70 0.55 -9.10
N ASP A 199 19.81 1.46 -8.12
CA ASP A 199 18.77 2.43 -7.76
C ASP A 199 18.99 3.76 -8.47
N SER A 200 17.87 4.38 -8.85
CA SER A 200 17.89 5.72 -9.44
C SER A 200 18.39 6.78 -8.46
N THR A 201 18.83 7.92 -9.01
CA THR A 201 19.16 9.11 -8.22
C THR A 201 17.91 9.86 -7.78
N LYS A 202 18.08 10.72 -6.76
CA LYS A 202 17.02 11.61 -6.32
C LYS A 202 16.45 12.43 -7.47
N ASP A 203 17.32 13.00 -8.29
CA ASP A 203 16.91 13.76 -9.48
C ASP A 203 16.06 12.96 -10.46
N VAL A 204 16.31 11.65 -10.60
CA VAL A 204 15.52 10.78 -11.47
C VAL A 204 14.12 10.59 -10.90
N PHE A 205 13.98 10.16 -9.65
CA PHE A 205 12.66 9.91 -9.10
C PHE A 205 11.88 11.19 -8.83
N SER A 206 12.50 12.27 -8.34
CA SER A 206 11.80 13.53 -8.07
C SER A 206 11.28 14.20 -9.34
N LYS A 207 11.95 14.01 -10.50
CA LYS A 207 11.48 14.51 -11.80
C LYS A 207 10.49 13.55 -12.47
N GLY A 208 10.74 12.25 -12.42
CA GLY A 208 9.89 11.25 -13.07
C GLY A 208 8.61 10.95 -12.32
N PHE A 209 8.62 11.07 -10.99
CA PHE A 209 7.57 10.63 -10.07
C PHE A 209 7.42 11.65 -8.92
N PRO A 210 7.06 12.91 -9.22
CA PRO A 210 7.04 13.98 -8.23
C PRO A 210 6.01 13.74 -7.13
N THR A 211 6.38 14.06 -5.90
CA THR A 211 5.54 14.05 -4.70
C THR A 211 5.76 15.34 -3.91
N PHE A 212 4.82 15.72 -3.04
CA PHE A 212 4.98 16.92 -2.19
C PHE A 212 5.99 16.68 -1.06
N GLU A 213 6.10 15.42 -0.65
CA GLU A 213 7.00 14.99 0.41
C GLU A 213 8.46 14.92 -0.05
N ASP A 214 8.70 14.77 -1.37
CA ASP A 214 10.03 14.55 -1.96
C ASP A 214 10.79 13.38 -1.32
N LEU A 215 10.02 12.36 -0.91
CA LEU A 215 10.49 11.10 -0.35
C LEU A 215 10.33 9.98 -1.38
N LYS A 216 11.36 9.12 -1.46
CA LYS A 216 11.35 7.97 -2.38
C LYS A 216 10.22 7.00 -2.05
N MET A 217 9.98 6.69 -0.78
CA MET A 217 8.92 5.76 -0.37
C MET A 217 7.53 6.27 -0.74
N SER A 218 7.26 7.57 -0.56
CA SER A 218 6.02 8.19 -1.02
C SER A 218 5.91 8.11 -2.54
N ALA A 219 7.00 8.31 -3.28
CA ALA A 219 6.98 8.15 -4.72
C ALA A 219 6.67 6.70 -5.12
N ASP A 220 7.28 5.71 -4.46
CA ASP A 220 7.06 4.30 -4.75
C ASP A 220 5.60 3.88 -4.51
N ALA A 221 5.06 4.19 -3.33
CA ALA A 221 3.68 3.84 -2.97
C ALA A 221 2.66 4.57 -3.89
N LYS A 222 2.85 5.87 -4.10
CA LYS A 222 1.89 6.67 -4.88
C LYS A 222 1.96 6.35 -6.38
N TRP A 223 3.16 6.25 -6.96
CA TRP A 223 3.30 6.10 -8.40
C TRP A 223 3.29 4.64 -8.87
N TYR A 224 3.89 3.72 -8.12
CA TYR A 224 4.01 2.33 -8.57
C TYR A 224 2.87 1.44 -8.08
N ASN A 225 2.08 1.89 -7.10
CA ASN A 225 0.86 1.21 -6.66
C ASN A 225 -0.40 2.04 -6.97
N GLY A 226 -0.59 3.19 -6.32
CA GLY A 226 -1.81 4.01 -6.47
C GLY A 226 -2.09 4.44 -7.92
N MET A 227 -1.19 5.20 -8.53
CA MET A 227 -1.32 5.67 -9.91
C MET A 227 -1.24 4.52 -10.93
N ALA A 228 -0.47 3.47 -10.62
CA ALA A 228 -0.38 2.28 -11.44
C ALA A 228 -1.73 1.53 -11.54
N SER A 229 -2.65 1.75 -10.59
CA SER A 229 -3.99 1.13 -10.56
C SER A 229 -4.98 1.73 -11.57
N GLY A 230 -4.51 2.24 -12.70
CA GLY A 230 -5.35 2.71 -13.81
C GLY A 230 -5.44 4.21 -14.01
N ALA A 231 -4.62 5.02 -13.30
CA ALA A 231 -4.69 6.49 -13.39
C ALA A 231 -4.48 7.05 -14.82
N SER A 232 -3.88 6.28 -15.73
CA SER A 232 -3.79 6.63 -17.17
C SER A 232 -5.14 6.81 -17.87
N LYS A 233 -6.25 6.36 -17.25
CA LYS A 233 -7.64 6.55 -17.73
C LYS A 233 -8.43 7.57 -16.92
N CYS A 234 -7.82 8.14 -15.89
CA CYS A 234 -8.46 9.08 -14.98
C CYS A 234 -7.92 10.48 -15.24
N ASP A 235 -8.60 11.51 -14.71
CA ASP A 235 -7.95 12.81 -14.60
C ASP A 235 -6.77 12.72 -13.62
N ALA A 236 -5.61 13.23 -14.05
CA ALA A 236 -4.37 13.13 -13.30
C ALA A 236 -4.41 13.88 -11.96
N GLY A 237 -5.16 14.98 -11.86
CA GLY A 237 -5.34 15.73 -10.62
C GLY A 237 -6.15 14.96 -9.59
N ILE A 238 -7.24 14.33 -10.02
CA ILE A 238 -8.07 13.49 -9.14
C ILE A 238 -7.28 12.26 -8.68
N ALA A 239 -6.64 11.53 -9.60
CA ALA A 239 -5.85 10.35 -9.24
C ALA A 239 -4.70 10.71 -8.29
N LYS A 240 -4.00 11.83 -8.54
CA LYS A 240 -2.96 12.31 -7.63
C LYS A 240 -3.53 12.65 -6.25
N ALA A 241 -4.65 13.37 -6.18
CA ALA A 241 -5.32 13.67 -4.92
C ALA A 241 -5.75 12.40 -4.16
N MET A 242 -6.23 11.35 -4.85
CA MET A 242 -6.53 10.06 -4.22
C MET A 242 -5.30 9.41 -3.61
N THR A 243 -4.15 9.43 -4.29
CA THR A 243 -2.90 8.89 -3.74
C THR A 243 -2.33 9.72 -2.59
N ASP A 244 -2.47 11.05 -2.65
CA ASP A 244 -2.02 11.97 -1.60
C ASP A 244 -2.93 11.88 -0.35
N ALA A 245 -4.23 11.61 -0.53
CA ALA A 245 -5.16 11.37 0.57
C ALA A 245 -4.81 10.10 1.38
N SER A 246 -4.16 9.12 0.77
CA SER A 246 -3.60 7.95 1.47
C SER A 246 -2.30 8.23 2.24
N ASN A 247 -1.91 9.49 2.46
CA ASN A 247 -0.72 9.80 3.27
C ASN A 247 -0.77 9.23 4.69
N ASP A 248 -1.97 9.00 5.25
CA ASP A 248 -2.11 8.32 6.54
C ASP A 248 -1.57 6.88 6.53
N VAL A 249 -1.61 6.19 5.37
CA VAL A 249 -0.99 4.87 5.20
C VAL A 249 0.53 4.99 5.35
N ILE A 250 1.14 5.96 4.66
CA ILE A 250 2.58 6.22 4.72
C ILE A 250 3.00 6.63 6.14
N ILE A 251 2.18 7.44 6.82
CA ILE A 251 2.40 7.78 8.23
C ILE A 251 2.35 6.52 9.09
N GLY A 252 1.32 5.68 8.94
CA GLY A 252 1.18 4.46 9.73
C GLY A 252 2.37 3.51 9.59
N ASP A 253 2.77 3.21 8.35
CA ASP A 253 3.84 2.25 8.05
C ASP A 253 5.23 2.76 8.45
N TYR A 254 5.47 4.08 8.36
CA TYR A 254 6.83 4.63 8.40
C TYR A 254 7.03 5.79 9.39
N CYS A 255 6.07 6.03 10.29
CA CYS A 255 6.17 7.13 11.26
C CYS A 255 7.43 7.09 12.15
N GLU A 256 7.98 5.91 12.45
CA GLU A 256 9.21 5.80 13.25
C GLU A 256 10.44 6.37 12.52
N ALA A 257 10.42 6.37 11.19
CA ALA A 257 11.46 6.97 10.35
C ALA A 257 11.17 8.45 10.01
N ALA A 258 9.92 8.89 10.16
CA ALA A 258 9.50 10.24 9.80
C ALA A 258 9.90 11.26 10.89
N ASP A 259 10.77 12.19 10.51
CA ASP A 259 11.03 13.38 11.34
C ASP A 259 9.76 14.26 11.46
N PRO A 260 9.68 15.17 12.46
CA PRO A 260 8.49 16.00 12.68
C PRO A 260 8.09 16.87 11.48
N ARG A 261 9.05 17.34 10.67
CA ARG A 261 8.77 18.16 9.49
C ARG A 261 8.16 17.29 8.39
N THR A 262 8.74 16.12 8.17
CA THR A 262 8.25 15.14 7.19
C THR A 262 6.83 14.67 7.53
N LEU A 263 6.59 14.32 8.80
CA LEU A 263 5.25 13.99 9.29
C LEU A 263 4.25 15.13 9.03
N LYS A 264 4.65 16.38 9.30
CA LYS A 264 3.77 17.53 9.08
C LYS A 264 3.40 17.71 7.60
N ILE A 265 4.35 17.51 6.69
CA ILE A 265 4.08 17.59 5.24
C ILE A 265 3.09 16.50 4.81
N LEU A 266 3.28 15.27 5.29
CA LEU A 266 2.38 14.15 5.01
C LEU A 266 0.94 14.47 5.49
N GLN A 267 0.80 14.91 6.74
CA GLN A 267 -0.49 15.29 7.34
C GLN A 267 -1.17 16.42 6.56
N ASP A 268 -0.46 17.52 6.31
CA ASP A 268 -1.04 18.69 5.65
C ASP A 268 -1.46 18.39 4.20
N THR A 269 -0.65 17.61 3.48
CA THR A 269 -0.93 17.20 2.10
C THR A 269 -2.11 16.23 2.04
N GLY A 270 -2.18 15.26 2.94
CA GLY A 270 -3.29 14.29 3.00
C GLY A 270 -4.64 14.96 3.31
N VAL A 271 -4.65 15.87 4.28
CA VAL A 271 -5.85 16.66 4.59
C VAL A 271 -6.27 17.56 3.41
N ALA A 272 -5.30 18.25 2.78
CA ALA A 272 -5.59 19.05 1.60
C ALA A 272 -6.20 18.21 0.47
N ALA A 273 -5.71 16.98 0.29
CA ALA A 273 -6.20 16.05 -0.71
C ALA A 273 -7.64 15.58 -0.43
N PHE A 274 -7.98 15.17 0.80
CA PHE A 274 -9.37 14.84 1.15
C PHE A 274 -10.32 16.02 0.93
N ALA A 275 -9.91 17.23 1.31
CA ALA A 275 -10.71 18.43 1.08
C ALA A 275 -10.91 18.72 -0.42
N PHE A 276 -9.88 18.54 -1.24
CA PHE A 276 -9.99 18.67 -2.69
C PHE A 276 -10.92 17.62 -3.30
N LEU A 277 -10.79 16.36 -2.89
CA LEU A 277 -11.66 15.28 -3.36
C LEU A 277 -13.12 15.53 -2.97
N LYS A 278 -13.38 16.14 -1.81
CA LYS A 278 -14.74 16.58 -1.46
C LYS A 278 -15.27 17.62 -2.43
N LEU A 279 -14.46 18.59 -2.86
CA LEU A 279 -14.86 19.53 -3.92
C LEU A 279 -15.08 18.81 -5.26
N CYS A 280 -14.26 17.83 -5.61
CA CYS A 280 -14.49 17.00 -6.80
C CYS A 280 -15.83 16.26 -6.73
N GLN A 281 -16.19 15.74 -5.54
CA GLN A 281 -17.48 15.09 -5.31
C GLN A 281 -18.64 16.09 -5.47
N MET A 282 -18.55 17.28 -4.85
CA MET A 282 -19.54 18.34 -4.98
C MET A 282 -19.72 18.81 -6.43
N ALA A 283 -18.63 18.82 -7.20
CA ALA A 283 -18.63 19.13 -8.63
C ALA A 283 -19.12 17.97 -9.53
N GLY A 284 -19.42 16.79 -8.97
CA GLY A 284 -19.86 15.62 -9.72
C GLY A 284 -18.76 14.92 -10.53
N LEU A 285 -17.48 15.17 -10.23
CA LEU A 285 -16.34 14.51 -10.91
C LEU A 285 -16.03 13.12 -10.34
N ILE A 286 -16.37 12.89 -9.07
CA ILE A 286 -16.36 11.58 -8.42
C ILE A 286 -17.68 11.39 -7.70
N ASP A 287 -18.11 10.14 -7.54
CA ASP A 287 -19.31 9.84 -6.75
C ASP A 287 -18.97 9.69 -5.25
N ALA A 288 -20.02 9.62 -4.42
CA ALA A 288 -19.86 9.44 -2.98
C ALA A 288 -19.15 8.13 -2.61
N TRP A 289 -19.35 7.06 -3.39
CA TRP A 289 -18.75 5.75 -3.10
C TRP A 289 -17.21 5.81 -3.13
N HIS A 290 -16.62 6.55 -4.08
CA HIS A 290 -15.16 6.70 -4.13
C HIS A 290 -14.62 7.39 -2.87
N LEU A 291 -15.27 8.48 -2.43
CA LEU A 291 -14.80 9.22 -1.27
C LEU A 291 -15.05 8.45 0.04
N ASP A 292 -16.20 7.77 0.15
CA ASP A 292 -16.58 6.93 1.28
C ASP A 292 -15.57 5.79 1.50
N VAL A 293 -15.28 5.00 0.46
CA VAL A 293 -14.33 3.87 0.53
C VAL A 293 -12.94 4.34 0.90
N LEU A 294 -12.47 5.44 0.30
CA LEU A 294 -11.16 6.02 0.61
C LEU A 294 -11.07 6.50 2.05
N ALA A 295 -12.14 7.16 2.53
CA ALA A 295 -12.23 7.66 3.90
C ALA A 295 -12.27 6.51 4.91
N ALA A 296 -13.15 5.52 4.71
CA ALA A 296 -13.28 4.36 5.60
C ALA A 296 -11.97 3.56 5.69
N GLY A 297 -11.33 3.31 4.54
CA GLY A 297 -10.02 2.63 4.52
C GLY A 297 -8.95 3.39 5.30
N SER A 298 -8.92 4.73 5.19
CA SER A 298 -7.96 5.57 5.93
C SER A 298 -8.25 5.58 7.43
N VAL A 299 -9.53 5.70 7.84
CA VAL A 299 -9.93 5.62 9.26
C VAL A 299 -9.57 4.27 9.87
N HIS A 300 -9.84 3.16 9.18
CA HIS A 300 -9.46 1.82 9.64
C HIS A 300 -7.94 1.67 9.73
N PHE A 301 -7.20 2.18 8.74
CA PHE A 301 -5.74 2.12 8.72
C PHE A 301 -5.13 2.86 9.91
N ARG A 302 -5.66 4.06 10.25
CA ARG A 302 -5.24 4.82 11.43
C ARG A 302 -5.33 4.00 12.72
N VAL A 303 -6.36 3.16 12.86
CA VAL A 303 -6.51 2.28 14.03
C VAL A 303 -5.40 1.24 14.07
N LEU A 304 -5.19 0.50 12.97
CA LEU A 304 -4.17 -0.55 12.91
C LEU A 304 -2.75 0.00 13.06
N SER A 305 -2.53 1.23 12.61
CA SER A 305 -1.23 1.91 12.68
C SER A 305 -0.70 2.12 14.10
N TYR A 306 -1.52 2.02 15.14
CA TYR A 306 -1.02 2.09 16.52
C TYR A 306 -0.36 0.80 17.00
N TYR A 307 -0.50 -0.31 16.26
CA TYR A 307 0.19 -1.55 16.55
C TYR A 307 1.69 -1.47 16.21
N ARG A 308 2.51 -2.16 17.01
CA ARG A 308 3.94 -2.34 16.76
C ARG A 308 4.36 -3.73 17.21
N ASP A 309 5.06 -4.48 16.34
CA ASP A 309 5.67 -5.74 16.74
C ASP A 309 6.97 -5.53 17.53
N HIS A 310 6.82 -5.24 18.82
CA HIS A 310 7.94 -5.13 19.76
C HIS A 310 8.35 -6.48 20.37
N ALA A 311 7.69 -7.59 19.98
CA ALA A 311 8.11 -8.91 20.42
C ALA A 311 9.32 -9.43 19.62
N ARG A 312 9.63 -8.83 18.46
CA ARG A 312 10.72 -9.22 17.55
C ARG A 312 12.05 -9.62 18.25
N PRO A 313 12.58 -8.86 19.24
CA PRO A 313 13.85 -9.23 19.89
C PRO A 313 13.81 -10.55 20.69
N ARG A 314 12.61 -11.05 21.02
CA ARG A 314 12.38 -12.28 21.80
C ARG A 314 11.93 -13.46 20.94
N LEU A 315 11.62 -13.20 19.67
CA LEU A 315 11.20 -14.23 18.73
C LEU A 315 12.42 -15.02 18.23
N SER A 316 12.23 -16.33 18.00
CA SER A 316 13.26 -17.15 17.38
C SER A 316 13.50 -16.72 15.93
N LYS A 317 14.70 -16.96 15.41
CA LYS A 317 14.97 -16.83 13.97
C LYS A 317 14.44 -18.03 13.20
N GLY A 318 14.44 -17.90 11.87
CA GLY A 318 14.09 -18.97 10.94
C GLY A 318 12.59 -19.04 10.62
N LEU A 319 12.18 -20.10 9.91
CA LEU A 319 10.78 -20.27 9.49
C LEU A 319 9.97 -21.14 10.44
N TYR A 320 8.98 -20.52 11.06
CA TYR A 320 8.00 -21.20 11.89
C TYR A 320 6.67 -20.44 11.91
N GLY A 321 5.62 -21.21 12.17
CA GLY A 321 4.25 -20.75 12.07
C GLY A 321 3.58 -20.36 13.39
N SER A 322 2.27 -20.06 13.35
CA SER A 322 1.37 -19.99 14.53
C SER A 322 -0.05 -20.41 14.18
N ASN A 323 -0.79 -21.14 15.05
CA ASN A 323 -2.14 -21.66 14.71
C ASN A 323 -3.25 -20.61 14.49
N LEU A 324 -2.94 -19.31 14.54
CA LEU A 324 -3.80 -18.28 13.97
C LEU A 324 -3.89 -18.49 12.45
N SER A 325 -5.00 -19.08 12.01
CA SER A 325 -5.20 -19.55 10.63
C SER A 325 -6.09 -18.64 9.77
N SER A 326 -6.69 -17.59 10.34
CA SER A 326 -7.54 -16.61 9.63
C SER A 326 -6.71 -15.48 9.00
N LEU A 327 -5.67 -15.88 8.25
CA LEU A 327 -4.45 -15.16 7.85
C LEU A 327 -4.57 -13.83 7.06
N GLU A 328 -5.71 -13.15 7.02
CA GLU A 328 -5.87 -11.95 6.19
C GLU A 328 -6.69 -10.82 6.84
N ALA A 329 -7.22 -10.99 8.05
CA ALA A 329 -8.16 -10.03 8.61
C ALA A 329 -7.53 -8.64 8.79
N GLN A 330 -6.30 -8.58 9.34
CA GLN A 330 -5.55 -7.34 9.42
C GLN A 330 -5.24 -6.77 8.02
N ARG A 331 -4.98 -7.66 7.05
CA ARG A 331 -4.64 -7.28 5.67
C ARG A 331 -5.84 -6.75 4.87
N TYR A 332 -7.07 -6.92 5.35
CA TYR A 332 -8.24 -6.18 4.84
C TYR A 332 -8.14 -4.67 5.07
N THR A 333 -7.12 -4.18 5.75
CA THR A 333 -6.90 -2.74 5.94
C THR A 333 -5.43 -2.41 5.72
N ASP A 334 -4.54 -3.19 6.33
CA ASP A 334 -3.10 -2.95 6.39
C ASP A 334 -2.35 -3.07 5.05
N LEU A 335 -3.02 -3.49 3.97
CA LEU A 335 -2.45 -3.43 2.62
C LEU A 335 -2.49 -2.03 2.00
N GLY A 336 -3.22 -1.07 2.61
CA GLY A 336 -3.29 0.31 2.12
C GLY A 336 -3.99 0.49 0.77
N ILE A 337 -4.85 -0.45 0.35
CA ILE A 337 -5.37 -0.53 -1.03
C ILE A 337 -6.61 0.34 -1.33
N ALA A 338 -7.03 1.19 -0.40
CA ALA A 338 -8.20 2.04 -0.59
C ALA A 338 -8.05 2.98 -1.80
N SER A 339 -6.91 3.69 -1.93
CA SER A 339 -6.67 4.57 -3.09
C SER A 339 -6.50 3.81 -4.41
N PRO A 340 -5.74 2.71 -4.48
CA PRO A 340 -5.75 1.81 -5.64
C PRO A 340 -7.15 1.41 -6.12
N ILE A 341 -8.03 0.98 -5.20
CA ILE A 341 -9.38 0.54 -5.53
C ILE A 341 -10.21 1.66 -6.15
N VAL A 342 -10.20 2.85 -5.57
CA VAL A 342 -11.04 3.96 -6.07
C VAL A 342 -10.50 4.52 -7.39
N ILE A 343 -9.18 4.55 -7.59
CA ILE A 343 -8.56 4.92 -8.88
C ILE A 343 -8.93 3.88 -9.95
N ALA A 344 -8.79 2.59 -9.64
CA ALA A 344 -9.13 1.52 -10.55
C ALA A 344 -10.64 1.50 -10.89
N SER A 345 -11.49 1.84 -9.92
CA SER A 345 -12.93 1.96 -10.10
C SER A 345 -13.30 3.08 -11.06
N MET A 346 -12.64 4.24 -10.93
CA MET A 346 -12.80 5.34 -11.89
C MET A 346 -12.34 4.95 -13.29
N ALA A 347 -11.23 4.22 -13.40
CA ALA A 347 -10.66 3.79 -14.68
C ALA A 347 -11.52 2.74 -15.40
N SER A 348 -12.14 1.83 -14.65
CA SER A 348 -12.91 0.71 -15.20
C SER A 348 -14.42 0.98 -15.28
N GLY A 349 -14.93 1.91 -14.48
CA GLY A 349 -16.36 2.11 -14.22
C GLY A 349 -17.01 1.05 -13.33
N GLN A 350 -16.23 0.13 -12.74
CA GLN A 350 -16.71 -0.98 -11.91
C GLN A 350 -16.44 -0.74 -10.42
N LYS A 351 -17.40 -1.06 -9.56
CA LYS A 351 -17.23 -1.09 -8.11
C LYS A 351 -16.98 -2.53 -7.65
N LEU A 352 -16.36 -2.68 -6.49
CA LEU A 352 -16.18 -3.99 -5.87
C LEU A 352 -17.32 -4.28 -4.90
N SER A 353 -17.72 -5.54 -4.83
CA SER A 353 -18.46 -6.10 -3.71
C SER A 353 -17.51 -6.52 -2.58
N GLY A 354 -18.02 -6.70 -1.37
CA GLY A 354 -17.23 -7.23 -0.24
C GLY A 354 -16.60 -8.61 -0.51
N GLN A 355 -17.22 -9.45 -1.35
CA GLN A 355 -16.63 -10.74 -1.73
C GLN A 355 -15.45 -10.58 -2.69
N GLU A 356 -15.56 -9.71 -3.69
CA GLU A 356 -14.45 -9.40 -4.60
C GLU A 356 -13.32 -8.71 -3.85
N TYR A 357 -13.64 -7.84 -2.89
CA TYR A 357 -12.66 -7.20 -2.02
C TYR A 357 -11.84 -8.21 -1.21
N ARG A 358 -12.47 -9.19 -0.57
CA ARG A 358 -11.75 -10.24 0.16
C ARG A 358 -10.84 -11.06 -0.75
N LYS A 359 -11.28 -11.40 -1.97
CA LYS A 359 -10.44 -12.08 -2.95
C LYS A 359 -9.24 -11.23 -3.40
N LEU A 360 -9.48 -9.93 -3.61
CA LEU A 360 -8.43 -8.96 -3.93
C LEU A 360 -7.40 -8.87 -2.81
N CYS A 361 -7.85 -8.70 -1.56
CA CYS A 361 -6.98 -8.66 -0.39
C CYS A 361 -6.10 -9.91 -0.33
N ARG A 362 -6.67 -11.11 -0.48
CA ARG A 362 -5.91 -12.36 -0.50
C ARG A 362 -4.81 -12.39 -1.56
N ALA A 363 -5.14 -11.96 -2.79
CA ALA A 363 -4.16 -11.90 -3.87
C ALA A 363 -3.04 -10.89 -3.56
N CYS A 364 -3.40 -9.69 -3.07
CA CYS A 364 -2.46 -8.65 -2.69
C CYS A 364 -1.59 -9.04 -1.49
N VAL A 365 -2.12 -9.82 -0.52
CA VAL A 365 -1.34 -10.46 0.54
C VAL A 365 -0.26 -11.33 -0.06
N PHE A 366 -0.61 -12.25 -0.97
CA PHE A 366 0.40 -13.11 -1.58
C PHE A 366 1.42 -12.33 -2.41
N LEU A 367 0.99 -11.32 -3.16
CA LEU A 367 1.92 -10.47 -3.91
C LEU A 367 2.89 -9.76 -2.95
N ASN A 368 2.39 -9.05 -1.94
CA ASN A 368 3.24 -8.30 -1.02
C ASN A 368 4.11 -9.21 -0.15
N ASP A 369 3.45 -10.11 0.58
CA ASP A 369 4.07 -10.84 1.69
C ASP A 369 4.94 -12.00 1.22
N MET A 370 4.69 -12.55 0.02
CA MET A 370 5.60 -13.54 -0.56
C MET A 370 6.88 -12.89 -1.10
N PHE A 371 6.80 -11.71 -1.72
CA PHE A 371 8.00 -11.02 -2.22
C PHE A 371 8.94 -10.61 -1.08
N ASP A 372 8.38 -10.27 0.08
CA ASP A 372 9.13 -9.89 1.27
C ASP A 372 9.47 -11.06 2.20
N VAL A 373 9.22 -12.32 1.83
CA VAL A 373 9.50 -13.51 2.68
C VAL A 373 10.91 -13.48 3.25
N ARG A 374 11.92 -13.15 2.44
CA ARG A 374 13.32 -13.08 2.90
C ARG A 374 13.51 -11.96 3.91
N SER A 375 13.15 -10.72 3.55
CA SER A 375 13.35 -9.57 4.42
C SER A 375 12.57 -9.69 5.72
N ASP A 376 11.32 -10.12 5.66
CA ASP A 376 10.47 -10.25 6.84
C ASP A 376 10.88 -11.43 7.72
N ALA A 377 11.36 -12.53 7.14
CA ALA A 377 11.92 -13.62 7.94
C ALA A 377 13.21 -13.20 8.65
N THR A 378 14.11 -12.45 7.99
CA THR A 378 15.32 -11.92 8.62
C THR A 378 15.01 -10.94 9.74
N ARG A 379 13.98 -10.09 9.57
CA ARG A 379 13.48 -9.16 10.59
C ARG A 379 12.63 -9.83 11.68
N VAL A 380 12.27 -11.10 11.49
CA VAL A 380 11.32 -11.85 12.32
C VAL A 380 9.96 -11.13 12.43
N GLN A 381 9.51 -10.52 11.33
CA GLN A 381 8.29 -9.72 11.28
C GLN A 381 7.06 -10.63 11.20
N ARG A 382 6.23 -10.61 12.25
CA ARG A 382 5.07 -11.50 12.35
C ARG A 382 3.81 -10.91 11.71
N GLU A 383 3.81 -9.62 11.39
CA GLU A 383 2.77 -8.97 10.58
C GLU A 383 2.60 -9.61 9.21
N ASN A 384 3.61 -10.34 8.71
CA ASN A 384 3.53 -11.12 7.47
C ASN A 384 2.76 -12.46 7.71
N PRO A 385 1.47 -12.57 7.31
CA PRO A 385 0.70 -13.81 7.42
C PRO A 385 1.28 -15.00 6.67
N VAL A 386 2.01 -14.80 5.56
CA VAL A 386 2.65 -15.91 4.84
C VAL A 386 3.66 -16.61 5.75
N LEU A 387 4.47 -15.86 6.50
CA LEU A 387 5.39 -16.44 7.48
C LEU A 387 4.65 -17.14 8.63
N ARG A 388 3.57 -16.54 9.12
CA ARG A 388 2.73 -17.14 10.17
C ARG A 388 2.03 -18.42 9.73
N GLY A 389 1.77 -18.59 8.44
CA GLY A 389 1.12 -19.74 7.84
C GLY A 389 2.04 -20.94 7.61
N VAL A 390 3.38 -20.78 7.68
CA VAL A 390 4.33 -21.86 7.43
C VAL A 390 4.10 -23.04 8.37
N ARG A 391 3.93 -24.25 7.82
CA ARG A 391 3.75 -25.50 8.57
C ARG A 391 4.47 -26.65 7.91
N GLU A 392 4.86 -27.61 8.75
CA GLU A 392 5.35 -28.95 8.33
C GLU A 392 6.46 -28.89 7.29
N ASN A 393 6.10 -28.88 6.00
CA ASN A 393 7.01 -28.81 4.87
C ASN A 393 6.97 -27.44 4.19
N VAL A 394 8.06 -26.68 4.31
CA VAL A 394 8.23 -25.34 3.73
C VAL A 394 8.05 -25.33 2.21
N CYS A 395 8.63 -26.31 1.51
CA CYS A 395 8.61 -26.37 0.05
C CYS A 395 7.19 -26.56 -0.49
N LYS A 396 6.43 -27.49 0.12
CA LYS A 396 5.03 -27.74 -0.22
C LYS A 396 4.16 -26.53 0.09
N TYR A 397 4.41 -25.88 1.22
CA TYR A 397 3.68 -24.68 1.62
C TYR A 397 3.87 -23.54 0.61
N PHE A 398 5.11 -23.16 0.29
CA PHE A 398 5.36 -22.08 -0.68
C PHE A 398 4.92 -22.45 -2.10
N SER A 399 5.09 -23.70 -2.54
CA SER A 399 4.55 -24.12 -3.84
C SER A 399 3.02 -23.96 -3.90
N GLY A 400 2.31 -24.27 -2.82
CA GLY A 400 0.85 -24.07 -2.75
C GLY A 400 0.46 -22.60 -2.83
N MET A 401 1.14 -21.73 -2.07
CA MET A 401 0.88 -20.28 -2.07
C MET A 401 1.19 -19.64 -3.43
N MET A 402 2.26 -20.07 -4.12
CA MET A 402 2.58 -19.60 -5.46
C MET A 402 1.46 -19.92 -6.46
N VAL A 403 1.01 -21.18 -6.47
CA VAL A 403 -0.09 -21.64 -7.34
C VAL A 403 -1.36 -20.85 -7.05
N GLU A 404 -1.69 -20.67 -5.77
CA GLU A 404 -2.87 -19.94 -5.35
C GLU A 404 -2.80 -18.46 -5.74
N CYS A 405 -1.65 -17.81 -5.56
CA CYS A 405 -1.42 -16.43 -5.97
C CYS A 405 -1.67 -16.23 -7.47
N ILE A 406 -1.05 -17.04 -8.33
CA ILE A 406 -1.21 -16.94 -9.78
C ILE A 406 -2.68 -17.19 -10.17
N SER A 407 -3.33 -18.17 -9.56
CA SER A 407 -4.75 -18.48 -9.79
C SER A 407 -5.66 -17.31 -9.40
N LEU A 408 -5.45 -16.71 -8.22
CA LEU A 408 -6.23 -15.58 -7.76
C LEU A 408 -6.05 -14.35 -8.64
N VAL A 409 -4.82 -13.98 -8.99
CA VAL A 409 -4.54 -12.86 -9.89
C VAL A 409 -5.22 -13.08 -11.25
N THR A 410 -5.13 -14.29 -11.81
CA THR A 410 -5.82 -14.68 -13.04
C THR A 410 -7.33 -14.48 -12.91
N SER A 411 -7.92 -14.97 -11.81
CA SER A 411 -9.36 -14.86 -11.55
C SER A 411 -9.80 -13.40 -11.43
N LEU A 412 -9.05 -12.55 -10.73
CA LEU A 412 -9.39 -11.13 -10.57
C LEU A 412 -9.39 -10.40 -11.91
N ILE A 413 -8.35 -10.57 -12.73
CA ILE A 413 -8.25 -9.96 -14.07
C ILE A 413 -9.44 -10.38 -14.94
N SER A 414 -9.83 -11.66 -14.88
CA SER A 414 -10.93 -12.19 -15.70
C SER A 414 -12.33 -11.79 -15.25
N SER A 415 -12.53 -11.45 -13.97
CA SER A 415 -13.86 -11.29 -13.36
C SER A 415 -14.24 -9.84 -13.09
N ASN A 416 -13.31 -9.02 -12.62
CA ASN A 416 -13.55 -7.62 -12.29
C ASN A 416 -12.30 -6.80 -12.61
N LEU A 417 -12.41 -5.89 -13.58
CA LEU A 417 -11.28 -5.10 -14.07
C LEU A 417 -10.73 -4.16 -12.98
N THR A 418 -11.57 -3.64 -12.06
CA THR A 418 -11.08 -2.86 -10.92
C THR A 418 -10.12 -3.67 -10.06
N ALA A 419 -10.53 -4.89 -9.68
CA ALA A 419 -9.67 -5.75 -8.87
C ALA A 419 -8.43 -6.22 -9.66
N GLY A 420 -8.59 -6.52 -10.95
CA GLY A 420 -7.49 -6.87 -11.85
C GLY A 420 -6.43 -5.76 -11.93
N LEU A 421 -6.84 -4.49 -12.11
CA LEU A 421 -5.92 -3.35 -12.17
C LEU A 421 -5.16 -3.16 -10.86
N VAL A 422 -5.80 -3.33 -9.70
CA VAL A 422 -5.12 -3.25 -8.40
C VAL A 422 -4.11 -4.39 -8.24
N ALA A 423 -4.46 -5.63 -8.60
CA ALA A 423 -3.53 -6.76 -8.54
C ALA A 423 -2.32 -6.57 -9.46
N LEU A 424 -2.51 -6.02 -10.67
CA LEU A 424 -1.43 -5.69 -11.59
C LEU A 424 -0.58 -4.50 -11.10
N ALA A 425 -1.17 -3.54 -10.40
CA ALA A 425 -0.41 -2.48 -9.76
C ALA A 425 0.46 -3.02 -8.62
N PHE A 426 0.03 -4.04 -7.89
CA PHE A 426 0.86 -4.72 -6.89
C PHE A 426 2.06 -5.43 -7.51
N THR A 427 1.93 -6.04 -8.68
CA THR A 427 3.11 -6.61 -9.36
C THR A 427 4.07 -5.49 -9.81
N ASN A 428 3.53 -4.37 -10.30
CA ASN A 428 4.33 -3.20 -10.65
C ASN A 428 5.09 -2.60 -9.45
N TRP A 429 4.41 -2.48 -8.31
CA TRP A 429 5.00 -2.06 -7.06
C TRP A 429 6.06 -3.06 -6.57
N GLY A 430 5.76 -4.36 -6.58
CA GLY A 430 6.70 -5.44 -6.27
C GLY A 430 8.00 -5.36 -7.06
N LEU A 431 7.91 -5.02 -8.35
CA LEU A 431 9.06 -4.90 -9.23
C LEU A 431 9.86 -3.59 -9.02
N LEU A 432 9.18 -2.47 -8.82
CA LEU A 432 9.79 -1.12 -8.83
C LEU A 432 10.11 -0.56 -7.43
N ALA A 433 9.43 -1.00 -6.38
CA ALA A 433 9.58 -0.39 -5.07
C ALA A 433 10.97 -0.62 -4.49
N SER A 434 11.46 0.40 -3.78
CA SER A 434 12.80 0.39 -3.21
C SER A 434 13.02 -0.63 -2.10
N HIS A 435 11.96 -1.03 -1.39
CA HIS A 435 12.03 -1.95 -0.26
C HIS A 435 11.89 -3.43 -0.65
N HIS A 436 11.24 -3.76 -1.77
CA HIS A 436 11.07 -5.14 -2.24
C HIS A 436 12.31 -5.74 -2.90
N LYS A 437 13.24 -4.91 -3.41
CA LYS A 437 14.56 -5.35 -3.89
C LYS A 437 14.51 -6.49 -4.93
N ALA A 438 13.50 -6.53 -5.79
CA ALA A 438 13.23 -7.66 -6.69
C ALA A 438 14.44 -8.04 -7.57
N HIS A 439 15.12 -7.04 -8.16
CA HIS A 439 16.34 -7.26 -8.94
C HIS A 439 17.44 -7.91 -8.11
N GLU A 440 17.75 -7.33 -6.96
CA GLU A 440 18.79 -7.81 -6.06
C GLU A 440 18.50 -9.23 -5.59
N ILE A 441 17.24 -9.56 -5.25
CA ILE A 441 16.82 -10.91 -4.86
C ILE A 441 17.06 -11.89 -6.01
N VAL A 442 16.48 -11.64 -7.19
CA VAL A 442 16.58 -12.59 -8.31
C VAL A 442 18.02 -12.81 -8.76
N MET A 443 18.86 -11.79 -8.70
CA MET A 443 20.27 -11.87 -9.11
C MET A 443 21.20 -12.39 -8.03
N GLY A 444 20.83 -12.27 -6.76
CA GLY A 444 21.69 -12.60 -5.61
C GLY A 444 21.44 -13.97 -4.97
N VAL A 445 20.42 -14.71 -5.43
CA VAL A 445 20.14 -16.07 -4.94
C VAL A 445 20.87 -17.14 -5.75
N GLU A 446 21.43 -18.13 -5.07
CA GLU A 446 22.09 -19.29 -5.67
C GLU A 446 21.46 -20.59 -5.15
N GLN A 447 21.27 -21.58 -6.02
CA GLN A 447 20.82 -22.91 -5.59
C GLN A 447 21.86 -23.54 -4.64
N ILE A 448 21.40 -24.13 -3.55
CA ILE A 448 22.26 -24.82 -2.58
C ILE A 448 22.89 -26.05 -3.24
N LYS A 449 24.22 -26.16 -3.17
CA LYS A 449 24.97 -27.27 -3.76
C LYS A 449 24.57 -28.61 -3.12
N GLY A 450 24.30 -29.61 -3.95
CA GLY A 450 23.93 -30.95 -3.49
C GLY A 450 22.47 -31.11 -3.07
N VAL A 451 21.64 -30.06 -3.20
CA VAL A 451 20.20 -30.11 -2.95
C VAL A 451 19.46 -30.06 -4.28
N GLU A 452 18.67 -31.09 -4.58
CA GLU A 452 17.79 -31.10 -5.74
C GLU A 452 16.58 -30.19 -5.53
N LEU A 453 16.18 -29.49 -6.59
CA LEU A 453 15.00 -28.64 -6.57
C LEU A 453 13.74 -29.52 -6.53
N CYS A 454 12.84 -29.29 -5.57
CA CYS A 454 11.48 -29.83 -5.68
C CYS A 454 10.81 -29.37 -6.99
N ASP A 455 9.88 -30.17 -7.49
CA ASP A 455 8.95 -29.71 -8.52
C ASP A 455 7.95 -28.74 -7.90
N TYR A 456 7.89 -27.52 -8.42
CA TYR A 456 6.97 -26.47 -7.97
C TYR A 456 5.89 -26.33 -9.03
N GLY A 457 4.63 -26.30 -8.59
CA GLY A 457 3.48 -26.08 -9.47
C GLY A 457 3.43 -24.65 -10.03
N GLY A 458 2.35 -24.35 -10.78
CA GLY A 458 2.03 -22.99 -11.20
C GLY A 458 2.18 -22.74 -12.70
N MET A 459 2.77 -23.67 -13.47
CA MET A 459 2.90 -23.49 -14.93
C MET A 459 1.54 -23.54 -15.66
N GLU A 460 0.60 -24.36 -15.18
CA GLU A 460 -0.75 -24.42 -15.74
C GLU A 460 -1.51 -23.11 -15.42
N GLU A 461 -1.46 -22.67 -14.17
CA GLU A 461 -2.05 -21.41 -13.72
C GLU A 461 -1.42 -20.22 -14.44
N TYR A 462 -0.11 -20.23 -14.65
CA TYR A 462 0.60 -19.19 -15.39
C TYR A 462 0.18 -19.16 -16.86
N SER A 463 -0.08 -20.31 -17.48
CA SER A 463 -0.61 -20.35 -18.84
C SER A 463 -2.00 -19.71 -18.93
N LYS A 464 -2.85 -19.90 -17.91
CA LYS A 464 -4.14 -19.21 -17.78
C LYS A 464 -3.96 -17.71 -17.54
N LEU A 465 -2.99 -17.32 -16.72
CA LEU A 465 -2.62 -15.92 -16.51
C LEU A 465 -2.23 -15.25 -17.84
N LEU A 466 -1.38 -15.89 -18.65
CA LEU A 466 -0.97 -15.36 -19.95
C LEU A 466 -2.16 -15.09 -20.87
N ALA A 467 -3.16 -15.98 -20.88
CA ALA A 467 -4.37 -15.81 -21.69
C ALA A 467 -5.21 -14.60 -21.24
N VAL A 468 -5.33 -14.34 -19.94
CA VAL A 468 -6.08 -13.16 -19.46
C VAL A 468 -5.29 -11.86 -19.57
N LEU A 469 -3.95 -11.93 -19.68
CA LEU A 469 -3.09 -10.77 -19.89
C LEU A 469 -2.96 -10.39 -21.37
N GLU A 470 -3.17 -11.31 -22.31
CA GLU A 470 -3.08 -11.06 -23.75
C GLU A 470 -3.86 -9.81 -24.20
N PRO A 471 -5.13 -9.59 -23.79
CA PRO A 471 -5.91 -8.43 -24.23
C PRO A 471 -5.36 -7.09 -23.72
N LEU A 472 -4.53 -7.10 -22.68
CA LEU A 472 -3.89 -5.90 -22.12
C LEU A 472 -2.64 -5.49 -22.90
N GLY A 473 -2.20 -6.34 -23.84
CA GLY A 473 -1.06 -6.10 -24.71
C GLY A 473 0.30 -6.42 -24.08
N THR A 474 1.34 -6.03 -24.81
CA THR A 474 2.76 -6.14 -24.46
C THR A 474 3.46 -4.88 -24.94
N THR A 475 4.42 -4.40 -24.14
CA THR A 475 5.15 -3.17 -24.40
C THR A 475 5.94 -3.25 -25.71
N ALA A 476 5.98 -2.14 -26.44
CA ALA A 476 6.81 -2.04 -27.63
C ALA A 476 8.29 -1.93 -27.22
N GLY A 477 9.13 -2.85 -27.67
CA GLY A 477 10.55 -2.88 -27.35
C GLY A 477 10.88 -3.89 -26.25
N THR A 478 11.67 -3.46 -25.26
CA THR A 478 12.11 -4.35 -24.18
C THR A 478 11.10 -4.32 -23.01
N PRO A 479 10.44 -5.44 -22.70
CA PRO A 479 9.47 -5.50 -21.62
C PRO A 479 10.14 -5.41 -20.24
N PRO A 480 9.43 -4.94 -19.20
CA PRO A 480 9.92 -4.99 -17.84
C PRO A 480 10.26 -6.44 -17.44
N ASP A 481 11.43 -6.63 -16.85
CA ASP A 481 11.89 -7.92 -16.36
C ASP A 481 12.49 -7.78 -14.97
N VAL A 482 12.28 -8.78 -14.10
CA VAL A 482 12.86 -8.83 -12.75
C VAL A 482 14.39 -8.73 -12.74
N ARG A 483 15.08 -9.03 -13.85
CA ARG A 483 16.54 -8.91 -13.96
C ARG A 483 17.01 -7.52 -14.38
N MET A 484 16.11 -6.60 -14.75
CA MET A 484 16.46 -5.21 -15.02
C MET A 484 16.74 -4.46 -13.73
N LYS A 485 17.63 -3.46 -13.80
CA LYS A 485 17.89 -2.60 -12.64
C LYS A 485 16.71 -1.67 -12.41
N ARG A 486 16.46 -1.31 -11.16
CA ARG A 486 15.35 -0.40 -10.80
C ARG A 486 15.46 0.93 -11.54
N ALA A 487 16.65 1.51 -11.64
CA ALA A 487 16.87 2.75 -12.38
C ALA A 487 16.45 2.67 -13.86
N GLU A 488 16.64 1.51 -14.50
CA GLU A 488 16.23 1.29 -15.90
C GLU A 488 14.71 1.15 -16.00
N LEU A 489 14.12 0.35 -15.11
CA LEU A 489 12.68 0.14 -15.03
C LEU A 489 11.93 1.45 -14.77
N GLU A 490 12.44 2.31 -13.90
CA GLU A 490 11.86 3.62 -13.60
C GLU A 490 11.85 4.55 -14.83
N LEU A 491 12.95 4.57 -15.59
CA LEU A 491 13.02 5.35 -16.83
C LEU A 491 12.03 4.84 -17.87
N LEU A 492 11.90 3.52 -18.03
CA LEU A 492 10.93 2.92 -18.95
C LEU A 492 9.48 3.15 -18.50
N TYR A 493 9.19 2.95 -17.21
CA TYR A 493 7.85 3.15 -16.65
C TYR A 493 7.38 4.60 -16.79
N SER A 494 8.28 5.56 -16.59
CA SER A 494 7.97 6.99 -16.75
C SER A 494 7.41 7.34 -18.13
N LYS A 495 7.78 6.57 -19.16
CA LYS A 495 7.26 6.69 -20.53
C LYS A 495 6.02 5.84 -20.75
N ALA A 496 6.02 4.60 -20.25
CA ALA A 496 4.92 3.67 -20.42
C ALA A 496 3.61 4.18 -19.81
N ARG A 497 3.67 4.92 -18.70
CA ARG A 497 2.49 5.46 -18.00
C ARG A 497 1.79 6.63 -18.71
N LEU A 498 2.34 7.14 -19.82
CA LEU A 498 1.83 8.35 -20.48
C LEU A 498 0.62 8.10 -21.38
N SER A 499 0.47 6.89 -21.91
CA SER A 499 -0.70 6.46 -22.67
C SER A 499 -1.36 5.30 -21.96
N HIS A 500 -2.67 5.18 -22.12
CA HIS A 500 -3.43 4.10 -21.52
C HIS A 500 -2.97 2.72 -22.03
N GLU A 501 -2.79 2.59 -23.34
CA GLU A 501 -2.41 1.34 -24.00
C GLU A 501 -1.03 0.88 -23.54
N THR A 502 -0.05 1.79 -23.54
CA THR A 502 1.31 1.46 -23.10
C THR A 502 1.38 1.18 -21.61
N HIS A 503 0.52 1.81 -20.80
CA HIS A 503 0.47 1.58 -19.37
C HIS A 503 -0.08 0.19 -19.05
N LEU A 504 -1.21 -0.22 -19.66
CA LEU A 504 -1.73 -1.57 -19.45
C LEU A 504 -0.76 -2.65 -19.92
N ALA A 505 -0.13 -2.44 -21.08
CA ALA A 505 0.86 -3.36 -21.60
C ALA A 505 2.05 -3.52 -20.62
N TRP A 506 2.50 -2.43 -20.01
CA TRP A 506 3.55 -2.44 -18.99
C TRP A 506 3.15 -3.24 -17.74
N LEU A 507 1.95 -2.98 -17.21
CA LEU A 507 1.43 -3.69 -16.04
C LEU A 507 1.29 -5.19 -16.31
N ALA A 508 0.80 -5.54 -17.51
CA ALA A 508 0.69 -6.92 -17.95
C ALA A 508 2.05 -7.60 -18.06
N ASP A 509 3.04 -6.96 -18.70
CA ASP A 509 4.41 -7.50 -18.79
C ASP A 509 5.09 -7.63 -17.43
N THR A 510 4.83 -6.70 -16.51
CA THR A 510 5.34 -6.80 -15.14
C THR A 510 4.77 -8.03 -14.43
N ALA A 511 3.46 -8.27 -14.55
CA ALA A 511 2.85 -9.49 -14.04
C ALA A 511 3.41 -10.76 -14.72
N ARG A 512 3.64 -10.75 -16.04
CA ARG A 512 4.29 -11.86 -16.77
C ARG A 512 5.67 -12.16 -16.17
N SER A 513 6.51 -11.14 -15.98
CA SER A 513 7.87 -11.37 -15.47
C SER A 513 7.87 -11.82 -14.01
N LEU A 514 7.14 -11.12 -13.13
CA LEU A 514 7.19 -11.37 -11.69
C LEU A 514 6.52 -12.69 -11.30
N LEU A 515 5.37 -13.01 -11.92
CA LEU A 515 4.59 -14.22 -11.64
C LEU A 515 4.98 -15.43 -12.49
N HIS A 516 6.00 -15.29 -13.35
CA HIS A 516 6.58 -16.45 -14.02
C HIS A 516 7.08 -17.43 -12.94
N PRO A 517 6.65 -18.71 -12.92
CA PRO A 517 6.95 -19.63 -11.81
C PRO A 517 8.43 -19.75 -11.46
N ARG A 518 9.32 -19.73 -12.46
CA ARG A 518 10.78 -19.69 -12.24
C ARG A 518 11.26 -18.43 -11.48
N ASN A 519 10.78 -17.25 -11.85
CA ASN A 519 11.19 -15.99 -11.22
C ASN A 519 10.57 -15.88 -9.83
N PHE A 520 9.28 -16.19 -9.71
CA PHE A 520 8.57 -16.17 -8.44
C PHE A 520 9.19 -17.15 -7.43
N ARG A 521 9.58 -18.35 -7.89
CA ARG A 521 10.33 -19.31 -7.07
C ARG A 521 11.65 -18.75 -6.59
N ALA A 522 12.44 -18.10 -7.45
CA ALA A 522 13.73 -17.51 -7.04
C ALA A 522 13.56 -16.49 -5.89
N ILE A 523 12.43 -15.78 -5.87
CA ILE A 523 12.10 -14.81 -4.82
C ILE A 523 11.75 -15.53 -3.51
N VAL A 524 10.84 -16.51 -3.54
CA VAL A 524 10.20 -17.07 -2.33
C VAL A 524 10.89 -18.31 -1.76
N ASP A 525 11.61 -19.06 -2.60
CA ASP A 525 12.17 -20.37 -2.23
C ASP A 525 13.47 -20.22 -1.43
N VAL A 526 13.32 -19.94 -0.14
CA VAL A 526 14.43 -19.87 0.82
C VAL A 526 14.94 -21.25 1.27
N ALA A 527 14.26 -22.33 0.87
CA ALA A 527 14.64 -23.69 1.23
C ALA A 527 15.70 -24.27 0.28
N HIS A 528 15.61 -23.96 -1.02
CA HIS A 528 16.56 -24.44 -2.02
C HIS A 528 17.54 -23.38 -2.52
N PHE A 529 17.24 -22.10 -2.30
CA PHE A 529 18.11 -21.00 -2.69
C PHE A 529 18.64 -20.23 -1.49
N ARG A 530 19.97 -20.14 -1.40
CA ARG A 530 20.65 -19.30 -0.42
C ARG A 530 20.92 -17.92 -0.99
N TRP A 531 20.96 -16.92 -0.12
CA TRP A 531 21.43 -15.59 -0.48
C TRP A 531 22.96 -15.58 -0.61
N THR A 532 23.46 -14.83 -1.58
CA THR A 532 24.90 -14.66 -1.83
C THR A 532 25.32 -13.21 -2.07
N GLY A 533 24.36 -12.28 -2.10
CA GLY A 533 24.62 -10.86 -2.29
C GLY A 533 24.98 -10.14 -0.99
N CYS A 534 25.03 -8.81 -1.05
CA CYS A 534 25.31 -7.97 0.11
C CYS A 534 24.17 -8.04 1.13
N THR A 535 24.51 -8.45 2.35
CA THR A 535 23.66 -8.29 3.53
C THR A 535 23.93 -6.93 4.17
N GLY A 536 22.89 -6.27 4.66
CA GLY A 536 23.02 -4.96 5.29
C GLY A 536 21.88 -4.66 6.24
N ASP A 537 21.46 -3.40 6.30
CA ASP A 537 20.43 -3.00 7.26
C ASP A 537 19.05 -3.39 6.74
N VAL A 538 18.52 -4.47 7.31
CA VAL A 538 17.18 -4.99 6.97
C VAL A 538 16.06 -4.22 7.66
N ASP A 539 16.37 -3.44 8.69
CA ASP A 539 15.40 -2.56 9.38
C ASP A 539 15.41 -1.14 8.79
N TYR A 540 16.32 -0.83 7.87
CA TYR A 540 16.37 0.47 7.19
C TYR A 540 15.06 0.78 6.46
N CYS A 541 14.54 1.97 6.73
CA CYS A 541 13.39 2.57 6.08
C CYS A 541 13.88 3.61 5.03
N PRO A 542 13.66 3.39 3.72
CA PRO A 542 14.26 4.17 2.63
C PRO A 542 14.13 5.69 2.59
#